data_AF-A0AAX1Q9X5-F1
#
_entry.id   AF-A0AAX1Q9X5-F1
#
_cell.length_a   1.000
_cell.length_b   1.000
_cell.length_c   1.000
_cell.angle_alpha   90.00
_cell.angle_beta   90.00
_cell.angle_gamma   90.00
#
_symmetry.space_group_name_H-M   'P 1'
#
loop_
_entity.id
_entity.type
_entity.pdbx_description
1 polymer ?
#
loop_
_entity_poly.entity_id
_entity_poly.type
_entity_poly.pdbx_seq_one_letter_code
_entity_poly.pdbx_strand_id
1 'polypeptide(L)'
;MSREWVVEIYQDVLNGKVKRFPNKFFSGEEGKKYVRYMTCYLLEDRLSIPIHEIPIRVQANILWSHRLKPPAMIYGWNYYDVIENAYPGLFKPWEFQQVPHKYWHGKEGKNRAIEAVKHVIENELNIPIEEIPLHVNLHFFKKYHLYGVFDIFEQSPFQVIQAVYPGVFKPWQFANVPLNCWKDHVSIQETMDYFLFQQLRFSSYEEALVKVRKQHFFDFQLTGLLQRVFDSRMQKVREWIKISMK
;
A
#
# COMPACT_ATOMS: atom_id res chain seq x y z
N MET A 1 -14.89 26.81 -26.09
CA MET A 1 -13.73 27.65 -26.50
C MET A 1 -12.58 26.76 -26.96
N SER A 2 -11.65 27.27 -27.78
CA SER A 2 -10.46 26.50 -28.17
C SER A 2 -9.50 26.32 -26.99
N ARG A 3 -8.55 25.36 -27.11
CA ARG A 3 -7.55 25.10 -26.06
C ARG A 3 -6.67 26.32 -25.82
N GLU A 4 -6.22 26.96 -26.90
CA GLU A 4 -5.30 28.09 -26.88
C GLU A 4 -5.90 29.26 -26.11
N TRP A 5 -7.16 29.59 -26.38
CA TRP A 5 -7.87 30.68 -25.72
C TRP A 5 -8.09 30.43 -24.22
N VAL A 6 -8.42 29.19 -23.86
CA VAL A 6 -8.57 28.80 -22.44
C VAL A 6 -7.24 28.91 -21.70
N VAL A 7 -6.14 28.48 -22.34
CA VAL A 7 -4.80 28.58 -21.79
C VAL A 7 -4.37 30.03 -21.62
N GLU A 8 -4.68 30.92 -22.58
CA GLU A 8 -4.40 32.36 -22.46
C GLU A 8 -5.12 32.99 -21.25
N ILE A 9 -6.43 32.72 -21.10
CA ILE A 9 -7.19 33.16 -19.92
C ILE A 9 -6.56 32.63 -18.62
N TYR A 10 -6.15 31.36 -18.62
CA TYR A 10 -5.51 30.75 -17.46
C TYR A 10 -4.16 31.40 -17.15
N GLN A 11 -3.32 31.67 -18.15
CA GLN A 11 -2.05 32.37 -17.99
C GLN A 11 -2.25 33.76 -17.39
N ASP A 12 -3.28 34.50 -17.81
CA ASP A 12 -3.57 35.82 -17.26
C ASP A 12 -3.99 35.77 -15.78
N VAL A 13 -4.77 34.77 -15.38
CA VAL A 13 -5.13 34.53 -13.97
C VAL A 13 -3.91 34.06 -13.16
N LEU A 14 -3.11 33.15 -13.74
CA LEU A 14 -1.95 32.54 -13.10
C LEU A 14 -0.84 33.58 -12.83
N ASN A 15 -0.59 34.46 -13.79
CA ASN A 15 0.40 35.54 -13.70
C ASN A 15 -0.15 36.80 -12.98
N GLY A 16 -1.42 36.79 -12.56
CA GLY A 16 -2.03 37.88 -11.80
C GLY A 16 -2.43 39.11 -12.63
N LYS A 17 -2.46 39.03 -13.96
CA LYS A 17 -2.99 40.10 -14.82
C LYS A 17 -4.48 40.34 -14.58
N VAL A 18 -5.22 39.26 -14.28
CA VAL A 18 -6.63 39.33 -13.85
C VAL A 18 -6.81 38.59 -12.52
N LYS A 19 -7.71 39.12 -11.67
CA LYS A 19 -7.91 38.59 -10.31
C LYS A 19 -8.69 37.28 -10.25
N ARG A 20 -9.57 37.01 -11.23
CA ARG A 20 -10.49 35.87 -11.23
C ARG A 20 -10.78 35.39 -12.65
N PHE A 21 -11.15 34.11 -12.76
CA PHE A 21 -11.70 33.55 -13.98
C PHE A 21 -13.03 34.22 -14.37
N PRO A 22 -13.42 34.18 -15.66
CA PRO A 22 -14.73 34.65 -16.10
C PRO A 22 -15.89 34.00 -15.34
N ASN A 23 -17.03 34.70 -15.27
CA ASN A 23 -18.22 34.16 -14.61
C ASN A 23 -18.71 32.89 -15.33
N LYS A 24 -19.08 31.86 -14.55
CA LYS A 24 -19.56 30.56 -15.06
C LYS A 24 -18.58 29.81 -15.98
N PHE A 25 -17.29 30.16 -15.93
CA PHE A 25 -16.27 29.59 -16.81
C PHE A 25 -16.12 28.06 -16.65
N PHE A 26 -16.37 27.52 -15.46
CA PHE A 26 -16.25 26.09 -15.17
C PHE A 26 -17.59 25.33 -15.16
N SER A 27 -18.64 25.84 -15.78
CA SER A 27 -19.96 25.19 -15.75
C SER A 27 -20.12 24.13 -16.84
N GLY A 28 -20.71 22.98 -16.48
CA GLY A 28 -21.04 21.90 -17.42
C GLY A 28 -19.83 21.19 -18.04
N GLU A 29 -20.06 20.47 -19.13
CA GLU A 29 -19.03 19.67 -19.83
C GLU A 29 -17.94 20.55 -20.46
N GLU A 30 -18.29 21.73 -20.98
CA GLU A 30 -17.28 22.70 -21.45
C GLU A 30 -16.37 23.16 -20.31
N GLY A 31 -16.92 23.36 -19.11
CA GLY A 31 -16.13 23.67 -17.92
C GLY A 31 -15.09 22.59 -17.60
N LYS A 32 -15.49 21.32 -17.60
CA LYS A 32 -14.57 20.17 -17.39
C LYS A 32 -13.48 20.13 -18.44
N LYS A 33 -13.82 20.37 -19.71
CA LYS A 33 -12.89 20.47 -20.82
C LYS A 33 -11.88 21.61 -20.62
N TYR A 34 -12.32 22.76 -20.10
CA TYR A 34 -11.40 23.87 -19.80
C TYR A 34 -10.46 23.52 -18.65
N VAL A 35 -10.96 22.87 -17.59
CA VAL A 35 -10.08 22.36 -16.52
C VAL A 35 -9.02 21.42 -17.06
N ARG A 36 -9.39 20.50 -17.96
CA ARG A 36 -8.43 19.61 -18.65
C ARG A 36 -7.33 20.40 -19.36
N TYR A 37 -7.72 21.38 -20.19
CA TYR A 37 -6.74 22.18 -20.93
C TYR A 37 -5.78 22.94 -20.04
N MET A 38 -6.28 23.55 -18.96
CA MET A 38 -5.44 24.26 -18.00
C MET A 38 -4.52 23.31 -17.22
N THR A 39 -5.01 22.14 -16.81
CA THR A 39 -4.22 21.14 -16.09
C THR A 39 -3.10 20.57 -16.96
N CYS A 40 -3.39 20.19 -18.22
CA CYS A 40 -2.36 19.76 -19.17
C CYS A 40 -1.31 20.86 -19.37
N TYR A 41 -1.73 22.10 -19.65
CA TYR A 41 -0.79 23.22 -19.80
C TYR A 41 0.04 23.47 -18.54
N LEU A 42 -0.55 23.39 -17.35
CA LEU A 42 0.17 23.58 -16.10
C LEU A 42 1.29 22.53 -15.96
N LEU A 43 0.97 21.26 -16.17
CA LEU A 43 1.89 20.16 -15.90
C LEU A 43 2.92 19.97 -17.01
N GLU A 44 2.50 20.03 -18.27
CA GLU A 44 3.33 19.79 -19.45
C GLU A 44 4.16 21.03 -19.81
N ASP A 45 3.51 22.17 -20.02
CA ASP A 45 4.16 23.35 -20.58
C ASP A 45 4.78 24.23 -19.49
N ARG A 46 4.04 24.50 -18.41
CA ARG A 46 4.45 25.48 -17.37
C ARG A 46 5.44 24.90 -16.36
N LEU A 47 5.23 23.65 -15.92
CA LEU A 47 6.07 22.99 -14.94
C LEU A 47 7.03 21.96 -15.55
N SER A 48 6.84 21.63 -16.84
CA SER A 48 7.66 20.66 -17.57
C SER A 48 7.82 19.34 -16.82
N ILE A 49 6.73 18.83 -16.24
CA ILE A 49 6.68 17.55 -15.53
C ILE A 49 6.51 16.44 -16.57
N PRO A 50 7.48 15.52 -16.70
CA PRO A 50 7.32 14.34 -17.54
C PRO A 50 6.09 13.53 -17.10
N ILE A 51 5.36 12.97 -18.07
CA ILE A 51 4.09 12.27 -17.80
C ILE A 51 4.23 11.15 -16.75
N HIS A 52 5.33 10.40 -16.79
CA HIS A 52 5.61 9.30 -15.86
C HIS A 52 5.99 9.78 -14.44
N GLU A 53 6.33 11.07 -14.27
CA GLU A 53 6.62 11.65 -12.95
C GLU A 53 5.39 12.29 -12.30
N ILE A 54 4.26 12.39 -13.02
CA ILE A 54 3.03 13.02 -12.50
C ILE A 54 2.59 12.39 -11.17
N PRO A 55 2.50 11.06 -11.01
CA PRO A 55 2.07 10.45 -9.74
C PRO A 55 3.02 10.75 -8.57
N ILE A 56 4.30 10.94 -8.87
CA ILE A 56 5.36 11.15 -7.88
C ILE A 56 5.46 12.63 -7.47
N ARG A 57 5.30 13.55 -8.44
CA ARG A 57 5.56 14.98 -8.23
C ARG A 57 4.30 15.79 -7.99
N VAL A 58 3.14 15.36 -8.49
CA VAL A 58 1.91 16.16 -8.47
C VAL A 58 1.05 15.80 -7.27
N GLN A 59 0.96 16.73 -6.34
CA GLN A 59 0.05 16.68 -5.21
C GLN A 59 -1.00 17.81 -5.32
N ALA A 60 -2.04 17.75 -4.49
CA ALA A 60 -3.10 18.75 -4.48
C ALA A 60 -2.57 20.19 -4.29
N ASN A 61 -1.52 20.37 -3.50
CA ASN A 61 -0.90 21.68 -3.26
C ASN A 61 -0.35 22.35 -4.53
N ILE A 62 0.20 21.58 -5.48
CA ILE A 62 0.71 22.10 -6.76
C ILE A 62 -0.45 22.67 -7.56
N LEU A 63 -1.57 21.93 -7.66
CA LEU A 63 -2.76 22.42 -8.37
C LEU A 63 -3.32 23.68 -7.68
N TRP A 64 -3.37 23.69 -6.34
CA TRP A 64 -3.93 24.80 -5.58
C TRP A 64 -3.10 26.08 -5.66
N SER A 65 -1.77 25.98 -5.58
CA SER A 65 -0.87 27.11 -5.69
C SER A 65 -0.86 27.72 -7.09
N HIS A 66 -1.22 26.94 -8.11
CA HIS A 66 -1.30 27.37 -9.51
C HIS A 66 -2.73 27.66 -9.97
N ARG A 67 -3.57 28.22 -9.07
CA ARG A 67 -4.92 28.72 -9.40
C ARG A 67 -5.90 27.65 -9.90
N LEU A 68 -5.65 26.36 -9.70
CA LEU A 68 -6.61 25.30 -10.03
C LEU A 68 -7.57 24.95 -8.88
N LYS A 69 -7.45 25.60 -7.71
CA LYS A 69 -8.39 25.39 -6.59
C LYS A 69 -9.83 25.79 -6.91
N PRO A 70 -10.11 26.98 -7.49
CA PRO A 70 -11.47 27.32 -7.92
C PRO A 70 -12.07 26.34 -8.96
N PRO A 71 -11.39 25.97 -10.07
CA PRO A 71 -11.96 25.01 -11.01
C PRO A 71 -12.21 23.63 -10.41
N ALA A 72 -11.36 23.18 -9.47
CA ALA A 72 -11.54 21.87 -8.85
C ALA A 72 -12.80 21.73 -7.97
N MET A 73 -13.51 22.84 -7.70
CA MET A 73 -14.81 22.79 -7.03
C MET A 73 -15.81 21.90 -7.78
N ILE A 74 -15.73 21.81 -9.12
CA ILE A 74 -16.62 20.95 -9.92
C ILE A 74 -16.39 19.46 -9.66
N TYR A 75 -15.27 19.11 -9.02
CA TYR A 75 -14.89 17.77 -8.59
C TYR A 75 -14.90 17.65 -7.05
N GLY A 76 -15.60 18.53 -6.34
CA GLY A 76 -15.65 18.51 -4.87
C GLY A 76 -14.27 18.70 -4.21
N TRP A 77 -13.36 19.43 -4.88
CA TRP A 77 -11.96 19.61 -4.49
C TRP A 77 -11.15 18.31 -4.40
N ASN A 78 -11.59 17.24 -5.06
CA ASN A 78 -10.79 16.04 -5.26
C ASN A 78 -9.72 16.33 -6.33
N TYR A 79 -8.47 16.40 -5.91
CA TYR A 79 -7.35 16.70 -6.80
C TYR A 79 -7.11 15.57 -7.82
N TYR A 80 -7.37 14.31 -7.44
CA TYR A 80 -7.22 13.18 -8.35
C TYR A 80 -8.20 13.30 -9.52
N ASP A 81 -9.45 13.68 -9.27
CA ASP A 81 -10.47 13.82 -10.34
C ASP A 81 -10.10 14.92 -11.34
N VAL A 82 -9.35 15.95 -10.90
CA VAL A 82 -8.78 16.97 -11.80
C VAL A 82 -7.71 16.36 -12.71
N ILE A 83 -6.88 15.46 -12.18
CA ILE A 83 -5.85 14.74 -12.94
C ILE A 83 -6.47 13.69 -13.87
N GLU A 84 -7.43 12.90 -13.39
CA GLU A 84 -8.19 11.93 -14.18
C GLU A 84 -8.89 12.61 -15.36
N ASN A 85 -9.47 13.79 -15.14
CA ASN A 85 -10.05 14.57 -16.23
C ASN A 85 -9.00 15.03 -17.26
N ALA A 86 -7.77 15.31 -16.82
CA ALA A 86 -6.68 15.71 -17.71
C ALA A 86 -6.10 14.53 -18.51
N TYR A 87 -5.93 13.37 -17.83
CA TYR A 87 -5.33 12.14 -18.35
C TYR A 87 -6.23 10.93 -18.06
N PRO A 88 -7.38 10.79 -18.77
CA PRO A 88 -8.36 9.75 -18.48
C PRO A 88 -7.77 8.35 -18.59
N GLY A 89 -7.92 7.55 -17.53
CA GLY A 89 -7.48 6.15 -17.46
C GLY A 89 -5.97 5.93 -17.50
N LEU A 90 -5.16 6.98 -17.48
CA LEU A 90 -3.70 6.85 -17.58
C LEU A 90 -3.05 6.47 -16.25
N PHE A 91 -3.60 6.99 -15.16
CA PHE A 91 -3.09 6.75 -13.82
C PHE A 91 -4.15 6.09 -12.94
N LYS A 92 -3.69 5.44 -11.89
CA LYS A 92 -4.50 4.93 -10.80
C LYS A 92 -4.27 5.79 -9.56
N PRO A 93 -5.27 6.00 -8.70
CA PRO A 93 -5.10 6.86 -7.52
C PRO A 93 -3.99 6.40 -6.57
N TRP A 94 -3.72 5.09 -6.49
CA TRP A 94 -2.69 4.54 -5.62
C TRP A 94 -1.26 4.71 -6.14
N GLU A 95 -1.08 5.12 -7.39
CA GLU A 95 0.25 5.50 -7.92
C GLU A 95 0.69 6.87 -7.37
N PHE A 96 -0.26 7.67 -6.87
CA PHE A 96 0.03 8.97 -6.28
C PHE A 96 0.42 8.84 -4.81
N GLN A 97 1.23 9.79 -4.34
CA GLN A 97 1.62 9.90 -2.93
C GLN A 97 0.42 10.10 -1.98
N GLN A 98 -0.71 10.58 -2.50
CA GLN A 98 -1.93 10.83 -1.74
C GLN A 98 -3.14 10.28 -2.50
N VAL A 99 -3.91 9.39 -1.88
CA VAL A 99 -5.21 8.98 -2.43
C VAL A 99 -6.33 9.93 -1.97
N PRO A 100 -7.46 10.00 -2.71
CA PRO A 100 -8.65 10.75 -2.26
C PRO A 100 -9.14 10.35 -0.87
N HIS A 101 -9.88 11.23 -0.21
CA HIS A 101 -10.48 10.93 1.08
C HIS A 101 -11.44 9.74 0.95
N LYS A 102 -11.38 8.82 1.92
CA LYS A 102 -12.12 7.56 1.96
C LYS A 102 -11.84 6.60 0.79
N TYR A 103 -10.78 6.81 0.02
CA TYR A 103 -10.45 5.96 -1.13
C TYR A 103 -10.43 4.47 -0.80
N TRP A 104 -9.82 4.05 0.30
CA TRP A 104 -9.74 2.63 0.67
C TRP A 104 -11.00 2.05 1.32
N HIS A 105 -12.04 2.83 1.62
CA HIS A 105 -13.17 2.35 2.43
C HIS A 105 -14.16 1.49 1.64
N GLY A 106 -14.83 0.58 2.37
CA GLY A 106 -15.88 -0.28 1.83
C GLY A 106 -15.36 -1.41 0.95
N LYS A 107 -16.27 -2.18 0.37
CA LYS A 107 -15.95 -3.36 -0.45
C LYS A 107 -15.08 -3.01 -1.67
N GLU A 108 -15.44 -1.95 -2.39
CA GLU A 108 -14.66 -1.48 -3.54
C GLU A 108 -13.29 -0.93 -3.15
N GLY A 109 -13.19 -0.31 -1.97
CA GLY A 109 -11.90 0.13 -1.43
C GLY A 109 -10.97 -1.04 -1.11
N LYS A 110 -11.54 -2.13 -0.56
CA LYS A 110 -10.81 -3.39 -0.34
C LYS A 110 -10.33 -4.02 -1.65
N ASN A 111 -11.17 -4.05 -2.69
CA ASN A 111 -10.76 -4.56 -4.01
C ASN A 111 -9.60 -3.74 -4.60
N ARG A 112 -9.68 -2.41 -4.52
CA ARG A 112 -8.60 -1.51 -4.97
C ARG A 112 -7.31 -1.72 -4.19
N ALA A 113 -7.40 -1.94 -2.87
CA ALA A 113 -6.23 -2.22 -2.06
C ALA A 113 -5.56 -3.55 -2.47
N ILE A 114 -6.36 -4.58 -2.74
CA ILE A 114 -5.86 -5.86 -3.25
C ILE A 114 -5.17 -5.67 -4.60
N GLU A 115 -5.82 -4.98 -5.55
CA GLU A 115 -5.25 -4.67 -6.87
C GLU A 115 -3.92 -3.90 -6.75
N ALA A 116 -3.91 -2.82 -5.95
CA ALA A 116 -2.74 -1.98 -5.76
C ALA A 116 -1.54 -2.75 -5.18
N VAL A 117 -1.77 -3.52 -4.11
CA VAL A 117 -0.71 -4.29 -3.45
C VAL A 117 -0.20 -5.39 -4.36
N LYS A 118 -1.10 -6.10 -5.06
CA LYS A 118 -0.74 -7.13 -6.03
C LYS A 118 0.10 -6.56 -7.16
N HIS A 119 -0.28 -5.41 -7.71
CA HIS A 119 0.46 -4.74 -8.78
C HIS A 119 1.89 -4.40 -8.36
N VAL A 120 2.08 -3.82 -7.16
CA VAL A 120 3.44 -3.50 -6.68
C VAL A 120 4.28 -4.78 -6.50
N ILE A 121 3.69 -5.85 -5.97
CA ILE A 121 4.39 -7.13 -5.74
C ILE A 121 4.77 -7.79 -7.07
N GLU A 122 3.82 -7.96 -7.98
CA GLU A 122 3.99 -8.77 -9.20
C GLU A 122 4.55 -7.97 -10.39
N ASN A 123 4.07 -6.74 -10.59
CA ASN A 123 4.40 -5.96 -11.78
C ASN A 123 5.57 -4.99 -11.56
N GLU A 124 5.63 -4.29 -10.42
CA GLU A 124 6.71 -3.33 -10.17
C GLU A 124 7.99 -3.98 -9.65
N LEU A 125 7.86 -4.95 -8.74
CA LEU A 125 9.01 -5.57 -8.06
C LEU A 125 9.28 -7.01 -8.47
N ASN A 126 8.29 -7.68 -9.05
CA ASN A 126 8.37 -9.08 -9.44
C ASN A 126 8.91 -9.98 -8.31
N ILE A 127 8.38 -9.80 -7.09
CA ILE A 127 8.81 -10.55 -5.91
C ILE A 127 8.33 -12.00 -6.04
N PRO A 128 9.21 -13.01 -5.97
CA PRO A 128 8.81 -14.42 -5.93
C PRO A 128 7.84 -14.69 -4.77
N ILE A 129 6.84 -15.55 -4.99
CA ILE A 129 5.78 -15.81 -4.00
C ILE A 129 6.39 -16.26 -2.65
N GLU A 130 7.47 -17.01 -2.67
CA GLU A 130 8.16 -17.53 -1.49
C GLU A 130 8.86 -16.44 -0.66
N GLU A 131 9.22 -15.32 -1.29
CA GLU A 131 9.96 -14.22 -0.68
C GLU A 131 9.05 -13.10 -0.14
N ILE A 132 7.74 -13.13 -0.48
CA ILE A 132 6.76 -12.14 -0.03
C ILE A 132 6.81 -11.89 1.49
N PRO A 133 6.89 -12.91 2.37
CA PRO A 133 6.91 -12.67 3.82
C PRO A 133 8.15 -11.91 4.33
N LEU A 134 9.26 -11.95 3.58
CA LEU A 134 10.50 -11.23 3.89
C LEU A 134 10.43 -9.77 3.43
N HIS A 135 9.84 -9.52 2.25
CA HIS A 135 9.83 -8.20 1.62
C HIS A 135 8.60 -7.36 1.99
N VAL A 136 7.43 -7.96 2.17
CA VAL A 136 6.17 -7.24 2.38
C VAL A 136 5.90 -7.02 3.86
N ASN A 137 6.57 -6.00 4.41
CA ASN A 137 6.46 -5.55 5.79
C ASN A 137 5.97 -4.08 5.86
N LEU A 138 5.90 -3.48 7.05
CA LEU A 138 5.45 -2.08 7.20
C LEU A 138 6.27 -1.07 6.37
N HIS A 139 7.57 -1.32 6.17
CA HIS A 139 8.43 -0.48 5.35
C HIS A 139 8.04 -0.56 3.87
N PHE A 140 7.67 -1.73 3.37
CA PHE A 140 7.12 -1.88 2.01
C PHE A 140 5.92 -0.96 1.80
N PHE A 141 4.90 -1.04 2.67
CA PHE A 141 3.69 -0.22 2.52
C PHE A 141 3.97 1.28 2.62
N LYS A 142 4.94 1.69 3.45
CA LYS A 142 5.37 3.09 3.54
C LYS A 142 6.11 3.55 2.28
N LYS A 143 7.04 2.72 1.76
CA LYS A 143 7.88 3.03 0.59
C LYS A 143 7.05 3.21 -0.68
N TYR A 144 6.02 2.39 -0.86
CA TYR A 144 5.14 2.41 -2.04
C TYR A 144 3.84 3.20 -1.82
N HIS A 145 3.78 4.07 -0.80
CA HIS A 145 2.62 4.93 -0.51
C HIS A 145 1.28 4.21 -0.26
N LEU A 146 1.31 2.91 0.03
CA LEU A 146 0.15 2.07 0.32
C LEU A 146 -0.22 2.01 1.81
N TYR A 147 0.35 2.88 2.65
CA TYR A 147 0.10 2.87 4.09
C TYR A 147 -1.38 3.03 4.46
N GLY A 148 -2.15 3.79 3.67
CA GLY A 148 -3.59 3.96 3.89
C GLY A 148 -4.43 2.70 3.74
N VAL A 149 -3.88 1.62 3.14
CA VAL A 149 -4.54 0.32 3.06
C VAL A 149 -4.77 -0.26 4.46
N PHE A 150 -3.93 0.05 5.45
CA PHE A 150 -4.05 -0.50 6.80
C PHE A 150 -5.35 -0.13 7.52
N ASP A 151 -5.99 0.98 7.16
CA ASP A 151 -7.25 1.44 7.75
C ASP A 151 -8.38 0.41 7.58
N ILE A 152 -8.29 -0.46 6.55
CA ILE A 152 -9.28 -1.49 6.24
C ILE A 152 -8.80 -2.93 6.51
N PHE A 153 -7.58 -3.11 7.01
CA PHE A 153 -6.95 -4.42 7.26
C PHE A 153 -6.41 -4.55 8.69
N GLU A 154 -7.11 -3.99 9.67
CA GLU A 154 -6.79 -4.12 11.11
C GLU A 154 -5.33 -3.78 11.44
N GLN A 155 -4.72 -2.86 10.69
CA GLN A 155 -3.31 -2.46 10.87
C GLN A 155 -2.30 -3.63 10.74
N SER A 156 -2.62 -4.66 9.95
CA SER A 156 -1.79 -5.86 9.80
C SER A 156 -1.33 -6.09 8.35
N PRO A 157 -0.01 -6.08 8.06
CA PRO A 157 0.53 -6.49 6.77
C PRO A 157 0.06 -7.89 6.33
N PHE A 158 -0.03 -8.83 7.29
CA PHE A 158 -0.52 -10.18 7.01
C PHE A 158 -1.96 -10.17 6.53
N GLN A 159 -2.86 -9.39 7.13
CA GLN A 159 -4.27 -9.33 6.69
C GLN A 159 -4.40 -8.79 5.26
N VAL A 160 -3.53 -7.87 4.86
CA VAL A 160 -3.46 -7.41 3.47
C VAL A 160 -3.03 -8.55 2.56
N ILE A 161 -1.92 -9.22 2.88
CA ILE A 161 -1.41 -10.33 2.05
C ILE A 161 -2.39 -11.50 2.00
N GLN A 162 -3.06 -11.84 3.11
CA GLN A 162 -4.09 -12.86 3.16
C GLN A 162 -5.27 -12.53 2.21
N ALA A 163 -5.55 -11.25 1.97
CA ALA A 163 -6.57 -10.85 1.01
C ALA A 163 -6.07 -10.86 -0.44
N VAL A 164 -4.78 -10.61 -0.67
CA VAL A 164 -4.15 -10.67 -2.01
C VAL A 164 -3.91 -12.11 -2.46
N TYR A 165 -3.44 -12.97 -1.56
CA TYR A 165 -3.09 -14.37 -1.78
C TYR A 165 -3.79 -15.28 -0.76
N PRO A 166 -5.12 -15.49 -0.89
CA PRO A 166 -5.89 -16.24 0.10
C PRO A 166 -5.39 -17.67 0.29
N GLY A 167 -5.04 -18.01 1.53
CA GLY A 167 -4.64 -19.37 1.91
C GLY A 167 -3.23 -19.78 1.49
N VAL A 168 -2.47 -18.88 0.85
CA VAL A 168 -1.09 -19.16 0.42
C VAL A 168 -0.11 -19.05 1.59
N PHE A 169 -0.31 -18.04 2.44
CA PHE A 169 0.59 -17.75 3.56
C PHE A 169 -0.07 -17.97 4.91
N LYS A 170 0.79 -18.22 5.89
CA LYS A 170 0.44 -18.31 7.30
C LYS A 170 1.01 -17.12 8.07
N PRO A 171 0.34 -16.64 9.14
CA PRO A 171 0.73 -15.40 9.81
C PRO A 171 2.16 -15.40 10.36
N TRP A 172 2.66 -16.56 10.81
CA TRP A 172 4.01 -16.70 11.38
C TRP A 172 5.14 -16.63 10.35
N GLN A 173 4.84 -16.70 9.05
CA GLN A 173 5.86 -16.55 8.01
C GLN A 173 6.33 -15.10 7.88
N PHE A 174 5.55 -14.13 8.37
CA PHE A 174 5.87 -12.71 8.29
C PHE A 174 6.68 -12.23 9.50
N ALA A 175 7.62 -11.32 9.26
CA ALA A 175 8.46 -10.72 10.31
C ALA A 175 7.65 -10.05 11.45
N ASN A 176 6.48 -9.49 11.13
CA ASN A 176 5.58 -8.82 12.08
C ASN A 176 4.30 -9.64 12.27
N VAL A 177 4.42 -10.74 13.02
CA VAL A 177 3.31 -11.65 13.31
C VAL A 177 2.22 -10.93 14.14
N PRO A 178 0.92 -11.07 13.81
CA PRO A 178 -0.16 -10.48 14.60
C PRO A 178 -0.09 -10.88 16.08
N LEU A 179 -0.36 -9.93 16.99
CA LEU A 179 -0.28 -10.13 18.44
C LEU A 179 -1.06 -11.35 18.98
N ASN A 180 -2.15 -11.74 18.31
CA ASN A 180 -3.00 -12.85 18.71
C ASN A 180 -2.58 -14.21 18.11
N CYS A 181 -1.64 -14.25 17.16
CA CYS A 181 -1.21 -15.49 16.50
C CYS A 181 -0.64 -16.52 17.49
N TRP A 182 -0.07 -16.05 18.61
CA TRP A 182 0.56 -16.89 19.63
C TRP A 182 -0.39 -17.29 20.77
N LYS A 183 -1.70 -17.10 20.62
CA LYS A 183 -2.71 -17.53 21.61
C LYS A 183 -3.40 -18.83 21.22
N ASP A 184 -3.40 -19.16 19.94
CA ASP A 184 -4.05 -20.34 19.40
C ASP A 184 -3.08 -21.54 19.39
N HIS A 185 -3.49 -22.65 20.02
CA HIS A 185 -2.67 -23.85 20.10
C HIS A 185 -2.42 -24.45 18.71
N VAL A 186 -3.40 -24.38 17.80
CA VAL A 186 -3.26 -24.89 16.43
C VAL A 186 -2.19 -24.09 15.69
N SER A 187 -2.26 -22.77 15.75
CA SER A 187 -1.25 -21.88 15.17
C SER A 187 0.16 -22.13 15.73
N ILE A 188 0.29 -22.34 17.04
CA ILE A 188 1.58 -22.67 17.67
C ILE A 188 2.11 -24.01 17.15
N GLN A 189 1.25 -25.02 17.08
CA GLN A 189 1.62 -26.35 16.61
C GLN A 189 2.04 -26.34 15.14
N GLU A 190 1.21 -25.77 14.24
CA GLU A 190 1.54 -25.64 12.81
C GLU A 190 2.85 -24.87 12.60
N THR A 191 3.08 -23.80 13.38
CA THR A 191 4.33 -23.03 13.32
C THR A 191 5.53 -23.88 13.74
N MET A 192 5.42 -24.58 14.87
CA MET A 192 6.50 -25.41 15.40
C MET A 192 6.83 -26.58 14.47
N ASP A 193 5.83 -27.24 13.91
CA ASP A 193 6.04 -28.38 13.01
C ASP A 193 6.72 -27.93 11.71
N TYR A 194 6.26 -26.82 11.14
CA TYR A 194 6.91 -26.22 9.97
C TYR A 194 8.36 -25.82 10.29
N PHE A 195 8.59 -25.17 11.42
CA PHE A 195 9.93 -24.76 11.85
C PHE A 195 10.88 -25.94 12.05
N LEU A 196 10.45 -26.97 12.77
CA LEU A 196 11.29 -28.11 13.10
C LEU A 196 11.55 -29.01 11.89
N PHE A 197 10.53 -29.27 11.09
CA PHE A 197 10.59 -30.32 10.06
C PHE A 197 10.82 -29.78 8.65
N GLN A 198 10.32 -28.58 8.32
CA GLN A 198 10.50 -27.99 6.98
C GLN A 198 11.72 -27.06 6.94
N GLN A 199 11.86 -26.18 7.92
CA GLN A 199 12.96 -25.21 7.97
C GLN A 199 14.27 -25.83 8.48
N LEU A 200 14.23 -26.46 9.67
CA LEU A 200 15.41 -27.10 10.26
C LEU A 200 15.66 -28.51 9.74
N ARG A 201 14.70 -29.10 9.02
CA ARG A 201 14.79 -30.44 8.40
C ARG A 201 15.13 -31.55 9.39
N PHE A 202 14.64 -31.45 10.62
CA PHE A 202 14.70 -32.58 11.53
C PHE A 202 13.73 -33.67 11.05
N SER A 203 14.11 -34.92 11.26
CA SER A 203 13.33 -36.09 10.88
C SER A 203 12.23 -36.45 11.90
N SER A 204 12.38 -36.02 13.15
CA SER A 204 11.44 -36.34 14.23
C SER A 204 11.54 -35.38 15.42
N TYR A 205 10.57 -35.45 16.32
CA TYR A 205 10.61 -34.67 17.57
C TYR A 205 11.75 -35.09 18.50
N GLU A 206 12.17 -36.37 18.50
CA GLU A 206 13.32 -36.84 19.27
C GLU A 206 14.60 -36.14 18.82
N GLU A 207 14.81 -36.03 17.51
CA GLU A 207 15.94 -35.28 16.96
C GLU A 207 15.84 -33.80 17.29
N ALA A 208 14.65 -33.20 17.12
CA ALA A 208 14.39 -31.81 17.43
C ALA A 208 14.70 -31.48 18.90
N LEU A 209 14.31 -32.36 19.84
CA LEU A 209 14.52 -32.19 21.27
C LEU A 209 16.01 -32.03 21.63
N VAL A 210 16.88 -32.74 20.90
CA VAL A 210 18.34 -32.71 21.10
C VAL A 210 18.98 -31.53 20.36
N LYS A 211 18.58 -31.29 19.11
CA LYS A 211 19.29 -30.38 18.20
C LYS A 211 18.75 -28.94 18.20
N VAL A 212 17.51 -28.69 18.63
CA VAL A 212 16.94 -27.33 18.60
C VAL A 212 17.68 -26.39 19.57
N ARG A 213 18.05 -25.21 19.07
CA ARG A 213 18.78 -24.19 19.81
C ARG A 213 18.00 -22.88 19.80
N LYS A 214 18.27 -22.04 20.81
CA LYS A 214 17.70 -20.70 20.90
C LYS A 214 18.00 -19.88 19.64
N GLN A 215 19.21 -20.01 19.08
CA GLN A 215 19.65 -19.29 17.89
C GLN A 215 18.76 -19.54 16.67
N HIS A 216 18.26 -20.77 16.49
CA HIS A 216 17.37 -21.09 15.37
C HIS A 216 16.11 -20.22 15.37
N PHE A 217 15.53 -19.89 16.53
CA PHE A 217 14.37 -19.00 16.59
C PHE A 217 14.70 -17.56 16.15
N PHE A 218 15.93 -17.11 16.32
CA PHE A 218 16.37 -15.80 15.81
C PHE A 218 16.60 -15.86 14.30
N ASP A 219 17.29 -16.89 13.82
CA ASP A 219 17.65 -17.05 12.41
C ASP A 219 16.39 -17.14 11.52
N PHE A 220 15.33 -17.77 12.03
CA PHE A 220 14.05 -17.94 11.32
C PHE A 220 12.96 -16.94 11.73
N GLN A 221 13.32 -15.83 12.41
CA GLN A 221 12.40 -14.76 12.82
C GLN A 221 11.24 -15.19 13.72
N LEU A 222 11.37 -16.32 14.43
CA LEU A 222 10.41 -16.86 15.41
C LEU A 222 10.69 -16.37 16.84
N THR A 223 11.30 -15.20 16.99
CA THR A 223 11.61 -14.59 18.29
C THR A 223 10.34 -14.26 19.08
N GLY A 224 9.29 -13.81 18.39
CA GLY A 224 7.98 -13.55 18.99
C GLY A 224 7.35 -14.80 19.61
N LEU A 225 7.41 -15.94 18.90
CA LEU A 225 6.97 -17.25 19.39
C LEU A 225 7.75 -17.64 20.65
N LEU A 226 9.08 -17.57 20.57
CA LEU A 226 9.97 -17.89 21.68
C LEU A 226 9.68 -17.04 22.92
N GLN A 227 9.46 -15.74 22.75
CA GLN A 227 9.19 -14.81 23.84
C GLN A 227 7.79 -14.99 24.44
N ARG A 228 6.76 -15.11 23.61
CA ARG A 228 5.35 -15.07 24.05
C ARG A 228 4.82 -16.41 24.52
N VAL A 229 5.24 -17.50 23.89
CA VAL A 229 4.76 -18.85 24.21
C VAL A 229 5.69 -19.53 25.21
N PHE A 230 7.00 -19.36 25.01
CA PHE A 230 8.01 -20.08 25.78
C PHE A 230 8.76 -19.20 26.79
N ASP A 231 8.34 -17.95 27.01
CA ASP A 231 8.98 -16.97 27.90
C ASP A 231 10.50 -16.83 27.69
N SER A 232 10.95 -16.96 26.44
CA SER A 232 12.37 -16.99 26.08
C SER A 232 13.19 -18.15 26.68
N ARG A 233 12.53 -19.19 27.22
CA ARG A 233 13.15 -20.33 27.90
C ARG A 233 13.14 -21.58 27.02
N MET A 234 14.33 -22.07 26.67
CA MET A 234 14.48 -23.33 25.93
C MET A 234 13.95 -24.56 26.70
N GLN A 235 13.87 -24.51 28.02
CA GLN A 235 13.24 -25.58 28.82
C GLN A 235 11.77 -25.74 28.44
N LYS A 236 11.02 -24.65 28.31
CA LYS A 236 9.62 -24.67 27.89
C LYS A 236 9.42 -25.16 26.46
N VAL A 237 10.33 -24.81 25.55
CA VAL A 237 10.35 -25.37 24.18
C VAL A 237 10.51 -26.90 24.22
N ARG A 238 11.45 -27.40 25.03
CA ARG A 238 11.70 -28.84 25.16
C ARG A 238 10.54 -29.57 25.85
N GLU A 239 9.90 -28.96 26.84
CA GLU A 239 8.68 -29.49 27.47
C GLU A 239 7.55 -29.59 26.46
N TRP A 240 7.35 -28.55 25.65
CA TRP A 240 6.35 -28.56 24.57
C TRP A 240 6.62 -29.69 23.57
N ILE A 241 7.85 -29.83 23.09
CA ILE A 241 8.24 -30.93 22.17
C ILE A 241 7.91 -32.29 22.79
N LYS A 242 8.22 -32.51 24.08
CA LYS A 242 7.89 -33.78 24.78
C LYS A 242 6.39 -34.05 24.89
N ILE A 243 5.58 -32.99 25.01
CA ILE A 243 4.11 -33.12 25.05
C ILE A 243 3.60 -33.47 23.66
N SER A 244 4.11 -32.83 22.61
CA SER A 244 3.71 -33.05 21.21
C SER A 244 4.12 -34.42 20.64
N MET A 245 5.01 -35.14 21.32
CA MET A 245 5.36 -36.53 21.00
C MET A 245 4.26 -37.54 21.37
N LYS A 246 3.29 -37.15 22.21
CA LYS A 246 2.21 -38.03 22.71
C LYS A 246 0.96 -37.90 21.87
#